data_AF-A0A953MQ36-F1
#
_entry.id   AF-A0A953MQ36-F1
#
_cell.length_a   1.000
_cell.length_b   1.000
_cell.length_c   1.000
_cell.angle_alpha   90.00
_cell.angle_beta   90.00
_cell.angle_gamma   90.00
#
_symmetry.space_group_name_H-M   'P 1'
#
loop_
_entity.id
_entity.type
_entity.pdbx_description
1 polymer ?
#
loop_
_entity_poly.entity_id
_entity_poly.type
_entity_poly.pdbx_seq_one_letter_code
_entity_poly.pdbx_strand_id
1 'polypeptide(L)' 'MNKLLKNCKLYNKLTEDSVDILIEGKIISKIGKSLSAPDDAVIIDAKDKIAVPGFIDLHIQGAG' A
#
# COMPACT_ATOMS: atom_id res chain seq x y z
N MET A 1 -0.94 14.46 3.33
CA MET A 1 -1.93 13.57 3.97
C MET A 1 -1.36 12.17 4.01
N ASN A 2 -1.04 11.74 5.22
CA ASN A 2 -0.46 10.43 5.49
C ASN A 2 -1.52 9.33 5.35
N LYS A 3 -1.08 8.11 5.07
CA LYS A 3 -1.96 6.94 4.96
C LYS A 3 -1.30 5.73 5.60
N LEU A 4 -2.07 4.92 6.30
CA LEU A 4 -1.63 3.62 6.78
C LEU A 4 -2.55 2.55 6.20
N LEU A 5 -2.00 1.70 5.33
CA LEU A 5 -2.70 0.51 4.87
C LEU A 5 -2.39 -0.61 5.86
N LYS A 6 -3.41 -1.25 6.43
CA LYS A 6 -3.24 -2.35 7.39
C LYS A 6 -3.60 -3.70 6.77
N ASN A 7 -3.01 -4.77 7.30
CA ASN A 7 -3.37 -6.17 6.99
C ASN A 7 -3.28 -6.52 5.49
N CYS A 8 -2.38 -5.89 4.76
CA CYS A 8 -2.19 -6.10 3.32
C CYS A 8 -1.39 -7.38 3.06
N LYS A 9 -1.74 -8.14 2.03
CA LYS A 9 -0.82 -9.12 1.43
C LYS A 9 0.08 -8.39 0.43
N LEU A 10 1.40 -8.37 0.65
CA LEU A 10 2.32 -7.65 -0.22
C LEU A 10 2.72 -8.50 -1.44
N TYR A 11 2.49 -7.97 -2.64
CA TYR A 11 2.94 -8.60 -3.89
C TYR A 11 4.44 -8.35 -4.12
N ASN A 12 5.27 -9.07 -3.37
CA ASN A 12 6.74 -8.99 -3.45
C ASN A 12 7.40 -10.26 -2.90
N LYS A 13 6.83 -10.84 -1.84
CA LYS A 13 7.36 -12.05 -1.20
C LYS A 13 6.38 -13.20 -1.35
N LEU A 14 6.90 -14.41 -1.55
CA LEU A 14 6.16 -15.68 -1.53
C LEU A 14 5.61 -16.05 -0.14
N THR A 15 5.53 -15.08 0.79
CA THR A 15 5.06 -15.30 2.17
C THR A 15 3.60 -14.87 2.27
N GLU A 16 2.77 -15.70 2.88
CA GLU A 16 1.34 -15.39 3.10
C GLU A 16 1.08 -14.37 4.22
N ASP A 17 2.14 -13.94 4.91
CA ASP A 17 2.08 -12.99 6.00
C ASP A 17 1.51 -11.64 5.56
N SER A 18 0.55 -11.15 6.35
CA SER A 18 0.02 -9.79 6.19
C SER A 18 0.99 -8.76 6.79
N VAL A 19 1.03 -7.57 6.18
CA VAL A 19 1.86 -6.43 6.59
C VAL A 19 1.05 -5.14 6.56
N ASP A 20 1.56 -4.12 7.24
CA ASP A 20 1.10 -2.75 7.17
C ASP A 20 2.08 -1.92 6.32
N ILE A 21 1.56 -0.92 5.60
CA ILE A 21 2.32 0.00 4.74
C ILE A 21 2.00 1.43 5.15
N LEU A 22 3.00 2.14 5.67
CA LEU A 22 2.89 3.57 5.99
C LEU A 22 3.35 4.41 4.80
N ILE A 23 2.49 5.33 4.38
CA ILE A 23 2.75 6.30 3.32
C ILE A 23 2.71 7.69 3.93
N GLU A 24 3.84 8.38 3.89
CA GLU A 24 3.97 9.77 4.33
C GLU A 24 4.12 10.67 3.11
N GLY A 25 3.13 11.54 2.90
CA GLY A 25 3.00 12.32 1.68
C GLY A 25 2.90 11.45 0.41
N LYS A 26 4.00 11.35 -0.35
CA LYS A 26 4.11 10.61 -1.62
C LYS A 26 5.04 9.39 -1.53
N ILE A 27 5.61 9.13 -0.36
CA ILE A 27 6.67 8.13 -0.17
C ILE A 27 6.15 7.02 0.74
N ILE A 28 6.44 5.77 0.38
CA ILE A 28 6.31 4.63 1.30
C ILE A 28 7.47 4.76 2.29
N SER A 29 7.18 5.20 3.52
CA SER A 29 8.21 5.43 4.54
C SER A 29 8.51 4.18 5.36
N LYS A 30 7.55 3.25 5.49
CA LYS A 30 7.73 2.02 6.26
C LYS A 30 6.84 0.88 5.77
N ILE A 31 7.37 -0.34 5.84
CA ILE A 31 6.64 -1.59 5.65
C ILE A 31 6.99 -2.51 6.82
N GLY A 32 6.00 -3.10 7.48
CA GLY A 32 6.23 -3.97 8.64
C GLY A 32 4.92 -4.46 9.26
N LYS A 33 5.00 -5.24 10.35
CA LYS A 33 3.81 -5.70 11.08
C LYS A 33 3.45 -4.69 12.19
N SER A 34 2.15 -4.51 12.44
CA SER A 34 1.61 -3.73 13.57
C SER A 34 2.15 -2.29 13.63
N LEU A 35 2.12 -1.59 12.51
CA LEU A 35 2.58 -0.20 12.45
C LEU A 35 1.56 0.74 13.12
N SER A 36 2.08 1.76 13.80
CA SER A 36 1.28 2.86 14.34
C SER A 36 1.03 3.91 13.26
N ALA A 37 -0.17 4.47 13.25
CA ALA A 37 -0.54 5.59 12.40
C ALA A 37 -0.17 6.91 13.10
N PRO A 38 0.41 7.90 12.40
CA PRO A 38 0.42 9.28 12.89
C PRO A 38 -1.00 9.85 12.92
N ASP A 39 -1.24 10.88 13.75
CA ASP A 39 -2.59 11.37 14.07
C ASP A 39 -3.40 11.83 12.85
N ASP A 40 -2.74 12.28 11.78
CA ASP A 40 -3.37 12.77 10.55
C ASP A 40 -3.54 11.69 9.47
N ALA A 41 -3.15 10.44 9.74
CA ALA A 41 -3.14 9.40 8.73
C ALA A 41 -4.54 8.81 8.49
N VAL A 42 -4.90 8.70 7.21
CA VAL A 42 -6.06 7.90 6.80
C VAL A 42 -5.71 6.42 6.93
N ILE A 43 -6.44 5.71 7.78
CA ILE A 43 -6.27 4.26 7.96
C ILE A 43 -7.18 3.53 6.97
N ILE A 44 -6.60 2.59 6.22
CA ILE A 44 -7.31 1.74 5.29
C ILE A 44 -7.05 0.29 5.71
N ASP A 45 -8.10 -0.45 6.06
CA ASP A 45 -7.99 -1.89 6.30
C ASP A 45 -8.06 -2.63 4.96
N ALA A 46 -6.98 -3.30 4.58
CA ALA A 46 -6.85 -4.04 3.33
C ALA A 46 -6.78 -5.55 3.58
N LYS A 47 -7.40 -6.02 4.66
CA LYS A 47 -7.56 -7.46 4.91
C LYS A 47 -8.13 -8.18 3.69
N ASP A 48 -7.53 -9.34 3.38
CA ASP A 48 -7.87 -10.16 2.22
C ASP A 48 -7.71 -9.44 0.87
N LYS A 49 -6.92 -8.37 0.83
CA LYS A 49 -6.52 -7.65 -0.39
C LYS A 49 -5.01 -7.76 -0.59
N ILE A 50 -4.60 -7.56 -1.84
CA ILE A 50 -3.21 -7.61 -2.26
C ILE A 50 -2.76 -6.18 -2.58
N ALA A 51 -1.70 -5.73 -1.92
CA ALA A 51 -1.01 -4.48 -2.25
C ALA A 51 0.01 -4.75 -3.36
N VAL A 52 -0.19 -4.12 -4.51
CA VAL A 52 0.68 -4.21 -5.70
C VAL A 52 1.30 -2.85 -5.99
N PRO A 53 2.48 -2.79 -6.63
CA PRO A 53 2.92 -1.55 -7.26
C PRO A 53 1.84 -1.04 -8.23
N GLY A 54 1.66 0.28 -8.28
CA GLY A 54 0.77 0.89 -9.27
C GLY A 54 1.18 0.49 -10.68
N PHE A 55 0.20 0.18 -11.53
CA PHE A 55 0.49 -0.23 -12.90
C PHE A 55 1.04 0.93 -13.73
N ILE A 56 1.99 0.59 -14.61
CA ILE A 56 2.53 1.50 -15.62
C ILE A 56 2.01 0.99 -16.96
N ASP A 57 1.13 1.76 -17.58
CA ASP A 57 0.65 1.48 -18.93
C ASP A 57 1.59 2.14 -19.94
N LEU A 58 2.25 1.32 -20.76
CA LEU A 58 3.22 1.76 -21.76
C LEU A 58 2.61 1.94 -23.15
N HIS A 59 1.41 1.40 -23.39
CA HIS A 59 0.81 1.39 -24.71
C HIS A 59 -0.67 1.69 -24.61
N ILE A 60 -0.96 2.98 -24.42
CA ILE A 60 -2.30 3.53 -24.53
C ILE A 60 -2.55 3.99 -25.96
N GLN A 61 -3.59 3.46 -26.58
CA GLN A 61 -4.21 4.07 -27.75
C GLN A 61 -5.39 4.89 -27.26
N GLY A 62 -5.08 6.03 -26.63
CA GLY A 62 -6.09 7.02 -26.29
C GLY A 62 -6.70 7.55 -27.59
N ALA A 63 -7.94 7.19 -27.87
CA ALA A 63 -8.69 7.75 -28.98
C ALA A 63 -9.33 9.06 -28.53
N GLY A 64 -8.92 10.19 -29.12
CA GLY A 64 -9.68 11.46 -29.08
C GLY A 64 -9.56 12.28 -27.81
#